data_AF-A0A4R0N617-F1
#
_entry.id   AF-A0A4R0N617-F1
#
_cell.length_a   1.000
_cell.length_b   1.000
_cell.length_c   1.000
_cell.angle_alpha   90.00
_cell.angle_beta   90.00
_cell.angle_gamma   90.00
#
_symmetry.space_group_name_H-M   'P 1'
#
loop_
_entity.id
_entity.type
_entity.pdbx_description
1 polymer ?
#
loop_
_entity_poly.entity_id
_entity_poly.type
_entity_poly.pdbx_seq_one_letter_code
_entity_poly.pdbx_strand_id
1 'polypeptide(L)'
;MLEEVELKIKDACDTFTLAVRALSIRFADESIDLKHNQNQIAELIKSHADTASLINNAIITLNDEYNLFEDDNVCNNFTATIVSFLQPSFGFLDLIKIFNEKTGQNVALSIGLFTIIQNFINTFSSSEKIKEYKKQFADRGIDINGFNSKIQRPMAQENRKNIISIVIGTVVTAVVIAVYFFTPDKTQSEGFSTVLRILLALGVAGLSAGIIGSLTIKTTHTLGLSATGGMAIFVLIYFYNPVGHNRENFNTTVFLKDNKNENIYSDELGLKLKLNDDYIAGNMLTSNMGYLFKTISETFKSKPVELYLKSDKWVFKNLTKTTTVTLEENSLSVPVVRDSTSLIITGNVGSADEPLANVKILVDEFPEITAKSDESGNFSITLPKDFFGDEVKIHFSLPNYINKQELFKINKFQRIILAPKEKVLLPTYG
;
A
#
# COMPACT_ATOMS: atom_id res chain seq x y z
N MET A 1 -11.25 31.57 -18.94
CA MET A 1 -12.69 31.89 -18.79
C MET A 1 -12.88 33.30 -18.27
N LEU A 2 -12.28 33.68 -17.12
CA LEU A 2 -12.30 35.05 -16.60
C LEU A 2 -11.95 36.11 -17.67
N GLU A 3 -10.79 35.97 -18.33
CA GLU A 3 -10.35 36.92 -19.37
C GLU A 3 -11.35 37.05 -20.53
N GLU A 4 -12.03 35.95 -20.90
CA GLU A 4 -13.03 35.96 -21.97
C GLU A 4 -14.30 36.70 -21.55
N VAL A 5 -14.74 36.53 -20.30
CA VAL A 5 -15.89 37.24 -19.72
C VAL A 5 -15.58 38.73 -19.58
N GLU A 6 -14.39 39.07 -19.08
CA GLU A 6 -13.95 40.47 -18.96
C GLU A 6 -13.87 41.16 -20.33
N LEU A 7 -13.31 40.49 -21.34
CA LEU A 7 -13.22 41.03 -22.70
C LEU A 7 -14.61 41.28 -23.29
N LYS A 8 -15.53 40.32 -23.15
CA LYS A 8 -16.92 40.46 -23.62
C LYS A 8 -17.64 41.64 -22.95
N ILE A 9 -17.48 41.81 -21.64
CA ILE A 9 -18.09 42.94 -20.93
C ILE A 9 -17.48 44.24 -21.38
N LYS A 10 -16.15 44.31 -21.52
CA LYS A 10 -15.44 45.50 -21.96
C LYS A 10 -15.90 45.93 -23.36
N ASP A 11 -15.95 45.01 -24.32
CA ASP A 11 -16.41 45.31 -25.68
C ASP A 11 -17.86 45.83 -25.70
N ALA A 12 -18.73 45.23 -24.89
CA ALA A 12 -20.12 45.68 -24.73
C ALA A 12 -20.22 47.08 -24.11
N CYS A 13 -19.40 47.36 -23.09
CA CYS A 13 -19.33 48.66 -22.43
C CYS A 13 -18.77 49.75 -23.36
N ASP A 14 -17.72 49.44 -24.13
CA ASP A 14 -17.12 50.38 -25.08
C ASP A 14 -18.10 50.71 -26.21
N THR A 15 -18.77 49.68 -26.77
CA THR A 15 -19.81 49.84 -27.78
C THR A 15 -20.95 50.71 -27.26
N PHE A 16 -21.45 50.42 -26.06
CA PHE A 16 -22.49 51.21 -25.41
C PHE A 16 -22.04 52.65 -25.17
N THR A 17 -20.82 52.87 -24.65
CA THR A 17 -20.26 54.20 -24.38
C THR A 17 -20.17 55.05 -25.64
N LEU A 18 -19.71 54.46 -26.75
CA LEU A 18 -19.64 55.14 -28.04
C LEU A 18 -21.04 55.52 -28.55
N ALA A 19 -22.03 54.63 -28.39
CA ALA A 19 -23.41 54.90 -28.77
C ALA A 19 -24.04 56.02 -27.94
N VAL A 20 -23.83 56.04 -26.62
CA VAL A 20 -24.26 57.13 -25.72
C VAL A 20 -23.65 58.45 -26.16
N ARG A 21 -22.33 58.51 -26.40
CA ARG A 21 -21.65 59.73 -26.85
C ARG A 21 -22.16 60.23 -28.19
N ALA A 22 -22.34 59.34 -29.16
CA ALA A 22 -22.88 59.70 -30.47
C ALA A 22 -24.29 60.29 -30.35
N LEU A 23 -25.11 59.73 -29.47
CA LEU A 23 -26.45 60.24 -29.18
C LEU A 23 -26.40 61.61 -28.49
N SER A 24 -25.53 61.80 -27.48
CA SER A 24 -25.37 63.10 -26.79
C SER A 24 -25.01 64.23 -27.75
N ILE A 25 -24.08 63.98 -28.68
CA ILE A 25 -23.66 64.99 -29.68
C ILE A 25 -24.83 65.38 -30.56
N ARG A 26 -25.65 64.40 -30.99
CA ARG A 26 -26.85 64.66 -31.79
C ARG A 26 -27.92 65.43 -31.02
N PHE A 27 -28.13 65.11 -29.74
CA PHE A 27 -29.09 65.86 -28.92
C PHE A 27 -28.71 67.32 -28.65
N ALA A 28 -27.43 67.65 -28.77
CA ALA A 28 -26.95 69.03 -28.70
C ALA A 28 -27.23 69.82 -29.99
N ASP A 29 -27.47 69.13 -31.12
CA ASP A 29 -27.82 69.76 -32.39
C ASP A 29 -29.35 69.88 -32.49
N GLU A 30 -29.86 71.11 -32.32
CA GLU A 30 -31.30 71.42 -32.29
C GLU A 30 -32.02 71.17 -33.63
N SER A 31 -31.29 70.85 -34.70
CA SER A 31 -31.84 70.67 -36.06
C SER A 31 -32.33 69.25 -36.38
N ILE A 32 -32.16 68.29 -35.47
CA ILE A 32 -32.33 66.85 -35.77
C ILE A 32 -33.78 66.35 -35.56
N ASP A 33 -34.26 65.54 -36.51
CA ASP A 33 -35.58 64.89 -36.52
C ASP A 33 -35.80 63.99 -35.27
N LEU A 34 -36.83 64.35 -34.50
CA LEU A 34 -37.29 63.65 -33.30
C LEU A 34 -37.60 62.16 -33.55
N LYS A 35 -38.10 61.81 -34.73
CA LYS A 35 -38.46 60.42 -35.07
C LYS A 35 -37.24 59.55 -35.30
N HIS A 36 -36.19 60.09 -35.91
CA HIS A 36 -34.91 59.40 -36.07
C HIS A 36 -34.26 59.12 -34.72
N ASN A 37 -34.34 60.07 -33.79
CA ASN A 37 -33.81 59.92 -32.43
C ASN A 37 -34.55 58.86 -31.61
N GLN A 38 -35.86 58.64 -31.84
CA GLN A 38 -36.63 57.61 -31.12
C GLN A 38 -36.12 56.19 -31.39
N ASN A 39 -35.82 55.84 -32.65
CA ASN A 39 -35.29 54.51 -32.98
C ASN A 39 -33.91 54.29 -32.36
N GLN A 40 -33.04 55.30 -32.41
CA GLN A 40 -31.71 55.23 -31.80
C GLN A 40 -31.78 55.12 -30.27
N ILE A 41 -32.73 55.82 -29.63
CA ILE A 41 -33.00 55.68 -28.20
C ILE A 41 -33.45 54.26 -27.88
N ALA A 42 -34.38 53.69 -28.66
CA ALA A 42 -34.84 52.32 -28.44
C ALA A 42 -33.70 51.29 -28.57
N GLU A 43 -32.83 51.44 -29.57
CA GLU A 43 -31.63 50.62 -29.73
C GLU A 43 -30.66 50.79 -28.54
N LEU A 44 -30.49 52.01 -28.04
CA LEU A 44 -29.61 52.30 -26.92
C LEU A 44 -30.16 51.76 -25.58
N ILE A 45 -31.49 51.83 -25.36
CA ILE A 45 -32.16 51.19 -24.21
C ILE A 45 -31.90 49.69 -24.24
N LYS A 46 -32.05 49.07 -25.42
CA LYS A 46 -31.79 47.65 -25.59
C LYS A 46 -30.32 47.33 -25.30
N SER A 47 -29.39 48.06 -25.91
CA SER A 47 -27.95 47.89 -25.66
C SER A 47 -27.58 48.06 -24.19
N HIS A 48 -28.14 49.07 -23.51
CA HIS A 48 -27.94 49.28 -22.07
C HIS A 48 -28.44 48.08 -21.25
N ALA A 49 -29.65 47.59 -21.54
CA ALA A 49 -30.22 46.45 -20.85
C ALA A 49 -29.42 45.16 -21.08
N ASP A 50 -28.97 44.93 -22.32
CA ASP A 50 -28.15 43.78 -22.70
C ASP A 50 -26.79 43.81 -21.97
N THR A 51 -26.12 44.97 -21.94
CA THR A 51 -24.85 45.13 -21.23
C THR A 51 -25.01 44.97 -19.71
N ALA A 52 -26.05 45.55 -19.10
CA ALA A 52 -26.34 45.37 -17.68
C ALA A 52 -26.63 43.90 -17.33
N SER A 53 -27.40 43.20 -18.17
CA SER A 53 -27.69 41.77 -18.02
C SER A 53 -26.42 40.93 -18.12
N LEU A 54 -25.54 41.23 -19.08
CA LEU A 54 -24.25 40.57 -19.23
C LEU A 54 -23.39 40.72 -17.97
N ILE A 55 -23.30 41.94 -17.42
CA ILE A 55 -22.57 42.21 -16.17
C ILE A 55 -23.20 41.45 -15.00
N ASN A 56 -24.51 41.48 -14.85
CA ASN A 56 -25.21 40.76 -13.78
C ASN A 56 -24.95 39.24 -13.83
N ASN A 57 -25.02 38.64 -15.02
CA ASN A 57 -24.71 37.23 -15.20
C ASN A 57 -23.25 36.94 -14.89
N ALA A 58 -22.33 37.80 -15.34
CA ALA A 58 -20.92 37.65 -15.03
C ALA A 58 -20.62 37.76 -13.53
N ILE A 59 -21.29 38.66 -12.79
CA ILE A 59 -21.19 38.73 -11.32
C ILE A 59 -21.58 37.38 -10.70
N ILE A 60 -22.71 36.80 -11.13
CA ILE A 60 -23.20 35.53 -10.59
C ILE A 60 -22.21 34.40 -10.93
N THR A 61 -21.84 34.25 -12.21
CA THR A 61 -20.91 33.21 -12.66
C THR A 61 -19.55 33.32 -11.97
N LEU A 62 -18.98 34.52 -11.90
CA LEU A 62 -17.67 34.72 -11.27
C LEU A 62 -17.71 34.51 -9.76
N ASN A 63 -18.80 34.92 -9.09
CA ASN A 63 -18.98 34.63 -7.69
C ASN A 63 -19.04 33.11 -7.47
N ASP A 64 -19.86 32.39 -8.23
CA ASP A 64 -20.07 30.95 -8.08
C ASP A 64 -18.82 30.12 -8.42
N GLU A 65 -18.04 30.51 -9.43
CA GLU A 65 -16.88 29.76 -9.89
C GLU A 65 -15.56 30.11 -9.19
N TYR A 66 -15.31 31.40 -8.93
CA TYR A 66 -14.00 31.87 -8.46
C TYR A 66 -14.02 32.37 -7.02
N ASN A 67 -15.20 32.43 -6.38
CA ASN A 67 -15.38 33.02 -5.05
C ASN A 67 -14.69 34.39 -4.95
N LEU A 68 -15.39 35.43 -5.40
CA LEU A 68 -14.88 36.81 -5.45
C LEU A 68 -14.39 37.37 -4.08
N PHE A 69 -14.60 36.64 -2.99
CA PHE A 69 -14.08 36.96 -1.66
C PHE A 69 -12.66 36.44 -1.39
N GLU A 70 -12.13 35.54 -2.22
CA GLU A 70 -10.80 34.93 -2.03
C GLU A 70 -9.72 35.55 -2.91
N ASP A 71 -10.07 36.05 -4.10
CA ASP A 71 -9.12 36.67 -5.03
C ASP A 71 -9.37 38.18 -5.16
N ASP A 72 -8.59 38.95 -4.39
CA ASP A 72 -8.64 40.42 -4.39
C ASP A 72 -8.33 41.01 -5.78
N ASN A 73 -7.49 40.37 -6.60
CA ASN A 73 -7.14 40.89 -7.93
C ASN A 73 -8.32 40.78 -8.88
N VAL A 74 -8.99 39.62 -8.91
CA VAL A 74 -10.20 39.39 -9.71
C VAL A 74 -11.30 40.35 -9.27
N CYS A 75 -11.52 40.49 -7.96
CA CYS A 75 -12.51 41.41 -7.43
C CYS A 75 -12.21 42.87 -7.81
N ASN A 76 -10.96 43.32 -7.69
CA ASN A 76 -10.57 44.70 -8.01
C ASN A 76 -10.69 44.99 -9.52
N ASN A 77 -10.26 44.08 -10.38
CA ASN A 77 -10.39 44.20 -11.83
C ASN A 77 -11.86 44.28 -12.25
N PHE A 78 -12.69 43.40 -11.69
CA PHE A 78 -14.11 43.37 -12.00
C PHE A 78 -14.85 44.60 -11.45
N THR A 79 -14.44 45.10 -10.28
CA THR A 79 -14.93 46.38 -9.74
C THR A 79 -14.64 47.53 -10.70
N ALA A 80 -13.42 47.60 -11.26
CA ALA A 80 -13.08 48.63 -12.24
C ALA A 80 -13.97 48.56 -13.50
N THR A 81 -14.26 47.35 -13.98
CA THR A 81 -15.16 47.11 -15.11
C THR A 81 -16.61 47.55 -14.83
N ILE A 82 -17.14 47.27 -13.63
CA ILE A 82 -18.47 47.76 -13.24
C ILE A 82 -18.47 49.30 -13.19
N VAL A 83 -17.43 49.90 -12.61
CA VAL A 83 -17.33 51.36 -12.50
C VAL A 83 -17.24 52.03 -13.87
N SER A 84 -16.51 51.44 -14.82
CA SER A 84 -16.41 51.96 -16.19
C SER A 84 -17.75 51.89 -16.95
N PHE A 85 -18.60 50.91 -16.64
CA PHE A 85 -19.97 50.82 -17.17
C PHE A 85 -20.94 51.84 -16.55
N LEU A 86 -20.83 52.08 -15.24
CA LEU A 86 -21.76 52.96 -14.51
C LEU A 86 -21.76 54.40 -15.02
N GLN A 87 -20.58 54.95 -15.34
CA GLN A 87 -20.46 56.33 -15.78
C GLN A 87 -21.22 56.62 -17.09
N PRO A 88 -20.99 55.88 -18.20
CA PRO A 88 -21.81 55.95 -19.41
C PRO A 88 -23.30 55.69 -19.14
N SER A 89 -23.61 54.75 -18.25
CA SER A 89 -25.01 54.42 -17.90
C SER A 89 -25.73 55.58 -17.24
N PHE A 90 -25.08 56.25 -16.28
CA PHE A 90 -25.63 57.46 -15.65
C PHE A 90 -25.81 58.59 -16.66
N GLY A 91 -24.83 58.80 -17.55
CA GLY A 91 -24.97 59.77 -18.64
C GLY A 91 -26.15 59.45 -19.57
N PHE A 92 -26.35 58.17 -19.88
CA PHE A 92 -27.49 57.72 -20.68
C PHE A 92 -28.84 57.98 -19.97
N LEU A 93 -28.94 57.71 -18.67
CA LEU A 93 -30.16 57.99 -17.90
C LEU A 93 -30.46 59.49 -17.85
N ASP A 94 -29.43 60.33 -17.71
CA ASP A 94 -29.57 61.78 -17.74
C ASP A 94 -30.07 62.25 -19.13
N LEU A 95 -29.60 61.65 -20.23
CA LEU A 95 -30.11 61.92 -21.58
C LEU A 95 -31.56 61.51 -21.75
N ILE A 96 -31.97 60.34 -21.24
CA ILE A 96 -33.36 59.88 -21.32
C ILE A 96 -34.28 60.83 -20.56
N LYS A 97 -33.85 61.35 -19.40
CA LYS A 97 -34.60 62.35 -18.66
C LYS A 97 -34.80 63.63 -19.48
N ILE A 98 -33.73 64.17 -20.08
CA ILE A 98 -33.80 65.35 -20.95
C ILE A 98 -34.71 65.07 -22.16
N PHE A 99 -34.61 63.89 -22.76
CA PHE A 99 -35.45 63.49 -23.89
C PHE A 99 -36.94 63.46 -23.52
N ASN A 100 -37.28 62.84 -22.39
CA ASN A 100 -38.64 62.76 -21.88
C ASN A 100 -39.20 64.17 -21.58
N GLU A 101 -38.39 65.06 -20.99
CA GLU A 101 -38.75 66.46 -20.74
C GLU A 101 -38.99 67.24 -22.05
N LYS A 102 -38.15 67.07 -23.08
CA LYS A 102 -38.27 67.77 -24.37
C LYS A 102 -39.44 67.27 -25.22
N THR A 103 -39.74 65.97 -25.18
CA THR A 103 -40.71 65.34 -26.09
C THR A 103 -42.08 65.09 -25.46
N GLY A 104 -42.18 65.17 -24.13
CA GLY A 104 -43.37 64.74 -23.39
C GLY A 104 -43.61 63.24 -23.41
N GLN A 105 -42.68 62.44 -23.96
CA GLN A 105 -42.76 60.98 -23.93
C GLN A 105 -42.29 60.46 -22.57
N ASN A 106 -42.86 59.33 -22.15
CA ASN A 106 -42.45 58.65 -20.92
C ASN A 106 -41.75 57.34 -21.28
N VAL A 107 -40.49 57.44 -21.67
CA VAL A 107 -39.64 56.26 -21.89
C VAL A 107 -39.23 55.72 -20.52
N ALA A 108 -39.86 54.62 -20.10
CA ALA A 108 -39.57 53.96 -18.84
C ALA A 108 -38.42 52.94 -19.01
N LEU A 109 -37.45 53.00 -18.10
CA LEU A 109 -36.36 52.02 -18.02
C LEU A 109 -36.69 50.93 -17.00
N SER A 110 -36.18 49.72 -17.24
CA SER A 110 -36.35 48.62 -16.30
C SER A 110 -35.58 48.88 -15.00
N ILE A 111 -36.32 49.09 -13.91
CA ILE A 111 -35.81 49.50 -12.59
C ILE A 111 -34.92 48.42 -11.96
N GLY A 112 -35.14 47.15 -12.30
CA GLY A 112 -34.43 46.01 -11.69
C GLY A 112 -33.01 45.75 -12.21
N LEU A 113 -32.58 46.40 -13.31
CA LEU A 113 -31.33 46.11 -14.01
C LEU A 113 -30.07 46.27 -13.15
N PHE A 114 -30.11 47.17 -12.17
CA PHE A 114 -28.94 47.48 -11.35
C PHE A 114 -28.88 46.72 -10.02
N THR A 115 -29.88 45.89 -9.69
CA THR A 115 -29.97 45.27 -8.36
C THR A 115 -28.71 44.47 -8.00
N ILE A 116 -28.25 43.60 -8.89
CA ILE A 116 -27.06 42.75 -8.66
C ILE A 116 -25.77 43.59 -8.64
N ILE A 117 -25.66 44.60 -9.52
CA ILE A 117 -24.56 45.58 -9.51
C ILE A 117 -24.51 46.34 -8.18
N GLN A 118 -25.65 46.77 -7.64
CA GLN A 118 -25.74 47.43 -6.33
C GLN A 118 -25.33 46.48 -5.19
N ASN A 119 -25.77 45.22 -5.22
CA ASN A 119 -25.33 44.20 -4.26
C ASN A 119 -23.81 44.04 -4.30
N PHE A 120 -23.22 44.00 -5.50
CA PHE A 120 -21.78 43.90 -5.70
C PHE A 120 -21.03 45.09 -5.09
N ILE A 121 -21.42 46.32 -5.42
CA ILE A 121 -20.81 47.53 -4.89
C ILE A 121 -20.91 47.57 -3.37
N ASN A 122 -22.08 47.22 -2.81
CA ASN A 122 -22.29 47.16 -1.36
C ASN A 122 -21.39 46.12 -0.65
N THR A 123 -20.94 45.11 -1.39
CA THR A 123 -20.13 44.02 -0.85
C THR A 123 -18.64 44.34 -0.89
N PHE A 124 -18.16 44.91 -2.01
CA PHE A 124 -16.73 45.02 -2.30
C PHE A 124 -16.18 46.46 -2.32
N SER A 125 -17.03 47.49 -2.22
CA SER A 125 -16.57 48.90 -2.18
C SER A 125 -16.44 49.44 -0.75
N SER A 126 -15.70 50.55 -0.61
CA SER A 126 -15.60 51.27 0.67
C SER A 126 -16.91 51.93 1.07
N SER A 127 -17.11 52.17 2.36
CA SER A 127 -18.32 52.80 2.90
C SER A 127 -18.57 54.21 2.33
N GLU A 128 -17.51 54.94 2.00
CA GLU A 128 -17.57 56.25 1.35
C GLU A 128 -18.11 56.13 -0.08
N LYS A 129 -17.54 55.23 -0.91
CA LYS A 129 -18.00 54.98 -2.28
C LYS A 129 -19.44 54.47 -2.31
N ILE A 130 -19.83 53.62 -1.35
CA ILE A 130 -21.22 53.13 -1.27
C ILE A 130 -22.20 54.30 -1.07
N LYS A 131 -21.88 55.28 -0.21
CA LYS A 131 -22.72 56.47 -0.02
C LYS A 131 -22.79 57.31 -1.29
N GLU A 132 -21.66 57.48 -1.97
CA GLU A 132 -21.58 58.20 -3.23
C GLU A 132 -22.47 57.56 -4.31
N TYR A 133 -22.34 56.26 -4.54
CA TYR A 133 -23.17 55.56 -5.51
C TYR A 133 -24.64 55.57 -5.12
N LYS A 134 -25.00 55.31 -3.85
CA LYS A 134 -26.39 55.42 -3.39
C LYS A 134 -27.02 56.76 -3.76
N LYS A 135 -26.28 57.86 -3.57
CA LYS A 135 -26.71 59.20 -3.97
C LYS A 135 -26.89 59.30 -5.48
N GLN A 136 -25.89 58.89 -6.27
CA GLN A 136 -25.95 58.96 -7.74
C GLN A 136 -27.12 58.15 -8.34
N PHE A 137 -27.44 56.99 -7.76
CA PHE A 137 -28.59 56.17 -8.12
C PHE A 137 -29.92 56.85 -7.76
N ALA A 138 -30.03 57.37 -6.53
CA ALA A 138 -31.23 58.04 -6.05
C ALA A 138 -31.54 59.35 -6.81
N ASP A 139 -30.51 60.16 -7.10
CA ASP A 139 -30.64 61.42 -7.85
C ASP A 139 -31.23 61.20 -9.26
N ARG A 140 -31.10 59.99 -9.80
CA ARG A 140 -31.60 59.56 -11.12
C ARG A 140 -32.89 58.76 -11.06
N GLY A 141 -33.50 58.65 -9.89
CA GLY A 141 -34.76 57.92 -9.70
C GLY A 141 -34.64 56.40 -9.84
N ILE A 142 -33.43 55.85 -9.68
CA ILE A 142 -33.21 54.41 -9.68
C ILE A 142 -33.42 53.88 -8.26
N ASP A 143 -34.12 52.75 -8.15
CA ASP A 143 -34.29 52.07 -6.87
C ASP A 143 -32.94 51.66 -6.27
N ILE A 144 -32.76 51.90 -4.97
CA ILE A 144 -31.53 51.61 -4.21
C ILE A 144 -31.66 50.32 -3.38
N ASN A 145 -32.74 49.55 -3.54
CA ASN A 145 -33.01 48.34 -2.77
C ASN A 145 -31.90 47.29 -2.86
N GLY A 146 -31.13 47.22 -3.96
CA GLY A 146 -29.99 46.31 -4.06
C GLY A 146 -28.92 46.57 -2.99
N PHE A 147 -28.69 47.84 -2.63
CA PHE A 147 -27.75 48.16 -1.56
C PHE A 147 -28.18 47.71 -0.15
N ASN A 148 -29.39 47.19 0.02
CA ASN A 148 -29.84 46.59 1.29
C ASN A 148 -29.39 45.13 1.44
N SER A 149 -28.84 44.54 0.39
CA SER A 149 -28.31 43.18 0.40
C SER A 149 -26.84 43.15 -0.02
N LYS A 150 -26.16 42.07 0.34
CA LYS A 150 -24.77 41.79 -0.06
C LYS A 150 -24.77 40.52 -0.89
N ILE A 151 -23.78 40.40 -1.78
CA ILE A 151 -23.51 39.13 -2.45
C ILE A 151 -23.21 38.10 -1.37
N GLN A 152 -23.89 36.96 -1.47
CA GLN A 152 -23.62 35.86 -0.56
C GLN A 152 -22.34 35.18 -0.99
N ARG A 153 -21.48 34.87 -0.02
CA ARG A 153 -20.36 33.95 -0.26
C ARG A 153 -20.94 32.67 -0.85
N PRO A 154 -20.42 32.17 -1.98
CA PRO A 154 -20.79 30.85 -2.45
C PRO A 154 -20.54 29.91 -1.28
N MET A 155 -21.58 29.22 -0.80
CA MET A 155 -21.33 28.08 0.07
C MET A 155 -20.58 27.09 -0.81
N ALA A 156 -19.26 27.03 -0.67
CA ALA A 156 -18.43 26.11 -1.44
C ALA A 156 -19.11 24.75 -1.41
N GLN A 157 -19.64 24.33 -2.56
CA GLN A 157 -20.37 23.08 -2.69
C GLN A 157 -19.47 21.90 -2.26
N GLU A 158 -18.16 22.12 -2.39
CA GLU A 158 -17.05 21.33 -1.87
C GLU A 158 -17.06 21.22 -0.33
N ASN A 159 -17.26 22.32 0.41
CA ASN A 159 -17.33 22.28 1.88
C ASN A 159 -18.52 21.49 2.40
N ARG A 160 -19.70 21.55 1.77
CA ARG A 160 -20.85 20.71 2.21
C ARG A 160 -20.59 19.22 1.98
N LYS A 161 -20.02 18.85 0.82
CA LYS A 161 -19.69 17.44 0.52
C LYS A 161 -18.58 16.91 1.43
N ASN A 162 -17.58 17.74 1.73
CA ASN A 162 -16.48 17.40 2.64
C ASN A 162 -16.95 17.30 4.10
N ILE A 163 -17.86 18.17 4.55
CA ILE A 163 -18.43 18.07 5.91
C ILE A 163 -19.25 16.78 6.06
N ILE A 164 -20.06 16.40 5.07
CA ILE A 164 -20.86 15.17 5.13
C ILE A 164 -19.95 13.93 5.18
N SER A 165 -18.89 13.87 4.36
CA SER A 165 -17.94 12.75 4.39
C SER A 165 -17.17 12.66 5.71
N ILE A 166 -16.76 13.81 6.27
CA ILE A 166 -16.11 13.87 7.59
C ILE A 166 -17.06 13.39 8.69
N VAL A 167 -18.32 13.85 8.69
CA VAL A 167 -19.31 13.46 9.72
C VAL A 167 -19.58 11.96 9.62
N ILE A 168 -19.84 11.43 8.43
CA ILE A 168 -20.09 9.99 8.23
C ILE A 168 -18.85 9.17 8.64
N GLY A 169 -17.66 9.57 8.18
CA GLY A 169 -16.40 8.90 8.52
C GLY A 169 -16.14 8.89 10.03
N THR A 170 -16.35 10.03 10.70
CA THR A 170 -16.20 10.17 12.15
C THR A 170 -17.15 9.23 12.90
N VAL A 171 -18.43 9.22 12.53
CA VAL A 171 -19.44 8.39 13.19
C VAL A 171 -19.14 6.91 13.00
N VAL A 172 -18.82 6.46 11.77
CA VAL A 172 -18.50 5.06 11.49
C VAL A 172 -17.25 4.62 12.26
N THR A 173 -16.18 5.41 12.25
CA THR A 173 -14.95 5.11 13.01
C THR A 173 -15.22 5.05 14.51
N ALA A 174 -15.98 6.01 15.06
CA ALA A 174 -16.33 6.02 16.49
C ALA A 174 -17.15 4.79 16.89
N VAL A 175 -18.11 4.36 16.05
CA VAL A 175 -18.90 3.14 16.29
C VAL A 175 -18.02 1.91 16.28
N VAL A 176 -17.10 1.76 15.32
CA VAL A 176 -16.19 0.61 15.27
C VAL A 176 -15.28 0.56 16.50
N ILE A 177 -14.73 1.71 16.92
CA ILE A 177 -13.92 1.83 18.14
C ILE A 177 -14.75 1.44 19.36
N ALA A 178 -15.97 1.95 19.49
CA ALA A 178 -16.86 1.60 20.61
C ALA A 178 -17.16 0.10 20.64
N VAL A 179 -17.50 -0.52 19.51
CA VAL A 179 -17.75 -1.97 19.43
C VAL A 179 -16.51 -2.77 19.83
N TYR A 180 -15.31 -2.32 19.45
CA TYR A 180 -14.06 -2.95 19.85
C TYR A 180 -13.85 -2.93 21.37
N PHE A 181 -14.11 -1.79 22.02
CA PHE A 181 -13.93 -1.65 23.47
C PHE A 181 -15.04 -2.30 24.31
N PHE A 182 -16.29 -2.26 23.87
CA PHE A 182 -17.44 -2.72 24.65
C PHE A 182 -17.84 -4.18 24.39
N THR A 183 -17.33 -4.82 23.33
CA THR A 183 -17.65 -6.21 22.99
C THR A 183 -16.41 -7.06 22.64
N PRO A 184 -15.36 -7.07 23.48
CA PRO A 184 -14.09 -7.76 23.18
C PRO A 184 -14.28 -9.26 22.87
N ASP A 185 -15.17 -9.95 23.60
CA ASP A 185 -15.40 -11.39 23.40
C ASP A 185 -15.99 -11.74 22.02
N LYS A 186 -16.80 -10.83 21.46
CA LYS A 186 -17.38 -11.00 20.11
C LYS A 186 -16.41 -10.62 19.00
N THR A 187 -15.47 -9.70 19.29
CA THR A 187 -14.40 -9.30 18.34
C THR A 187 -13.38 -10.38 18.04
N GLN A 188 -13.32 -11.45 18.84
CA GLN A 188 -12.47 -12.60 18.56
C GLN A 188 -13.05 -13.53 17.49
N SER A 189 -14.34 -13.41 17.15
CA SER A 189 -14.90 -14.17 16.03
C SER A 189 -14.37 -13.62 14.70
N GLU A 190 -13.81 -14.51 13.90
CA GLU A 190 -13.04 -14.20 12.69
C GLU A 190 -13.86 -13.38 11.65
N GLY A 191 -15.14 -13.74 11.49
CA GLY A 191 -16.06 -13.02 10.63
C GLY A 191 -16.41 -11.61 11.14
N PHE A 192 -16.56 -11.42 12.44
CA PHE A 192 -16.93 -10.13 13.02
C PHE A 192 -15.74 -9.14 13.01
N SER A 193 -14.53 -9.62 13.33
CA SER A 193 -13.28 -8.85 13.18
C SER A 193 -13.10 -8.36 11.73
N THR A 194 -13.41 -9.22 10.75
CA THR A 194 -13.34 -8.87 9.32
C THR A 194 -14.25 -7.69 8.98
N VAL A 195 -15.53 -7.77 9.37
CA VAL A 195 -16.50 -6.69 9.12
C VAL A 195 -16.07 -5.38 9.79
N LEU A 196 -15.56 -5.44 11.03
CA LEU A 196 -15.07 -4.25 11.74
C LEU A 196 -13.86 -3.62 11.06
N ARG A 197 -12.92 -4.41 10.53
CA ARG A 197 -11.76 -3.88 9.78
C ARG A 197 -12.18 -3.19 8.49
N ILE A 198 -13.14 -3.76 7.75
CA ILE A 198 -13.69 -3.14 6.54
C ILE A 198 -14.36 -1.81 6.89
N LEU A 199 -15.21 -1.80 7.92
CA LEU A 199 -15.90 -0.59 8.38
C LEU A 199 -14.92 0.48 8.89
N LEU A 200 -13.86 0.09 9.58
CA LEU A 200 -12.81 1.01 10.02
C LEU A 200 -12.09 1.63 8.83
N ALA A 201 -11.69 0.81 7.85
CA ALA A 201 -11.05 1.30 6.63
C ALA A 201 -11.97 2.26 5.86
N LEU A 202 -13.27 1.97 5.79
CA LEU A 202 -14.27 2.84 5.18
C LEU A 202 -14.43 4.17 5.94
N GLY A 203 -14.45 4.13 7.27
CA GLY A 203 -14.55 5.32 8.12
C GLY A 203 -13.34 6.25 7.99
N VAL A 204 -12.12 5.68 8.02
CA VAL A 204 -10.88 6.42 7.82
C VAL A 204 -10.78 6.97 6.40
N ALA A 205 -11.21 6.21 5.39
CA ALA A 205 -11.31 6.70 4.02
C ALA A 205 -12.25 7.91 3.89
N GLY A 206 -13.44 7.84 4.51
CA GLY A 206 -14.40 8.95 4.54
C GLY A 206 -13.84 10.20 5.21
N LEU A 207 -13.16 10.05 6.36
CA LEU A 207 -12.46 11.14 7.06
C LEU A 207 -11.40 11.78 6.17
N SER A 208 -10.57 10.95 5.54
CA SER A 208 -9.46 11.43 4.73
C SER A 208 -9.89 12.14 3.45
N ALA A 209 -11.03 11.75 2.87
CA ALA A 209 -11.60 12.40 1.69
C ALA A 209 -11.94 13.87 1.95
N GLY A 210 -12.36 14.22 3.18
CA GLY A 210 -12.67 15.60 3.53
C GLY A 210 -11.48 16.43 4.04
N ILE A 211 -10.39 15.79 4.49
CA ILE A 211 -9.24 16.48 5.11
C ILE A 211 -8.06 16.63 4.13
N ILE A 212 -7.73 15.57 3.38
CA ILE A 212 -6.45 15.45 2.66
C ILE A 212 -6.58 15.82 1.17
N GLY A 213 -7.81 15.93 0.63
CA GLY A 213 -8.04 16.20 -0.79
C GLY A 213 -7.64 15.01 -1.68
N SER A 214 -7.13 15.29 -2.89
CA SER A 214 -6.87 14.26 -3.91
C SER A 214 -5.50 13.58 -3.78
N LEU A 215 -5.34 12.64 -2.84
CA LEU A 215 -4.19 11.73 -2.82
C LEU A 215 -4.31 10.72 -3.97
N THR A 216 -3.38 10.65 -4.92
CA THR A 216 -3.44 9.68 -6.04
C THR A 216 -2.41 8.58 -5.85
N ILE A 217 -2.86 7.32 -5.84
CA ILE A 217 -1.98 6.15 -5.80
C ILE A 217 -2.16 5.38 -7.09
N LYS A 218 -1.05 5.12 -7.78
CA LYS A 218 -0.97 4.22 -8.92
C LYS A 218 -0.26 2.95 -8.46
N THR A 219 -1.01 1.85 -8.34
CA THR A 219 -0.42 0.54 -8.06
C THR A 219 0.12 -0.07 -9.35
N THR A 220 1.41 0.10 -9.60
CA THR A 220 2.08 -0.31 -10.86
C THR A 220 2.32 -1.81 -11.01
N HIS A 221 2.15 -2.62 -9.96
CA HIS A 221 2.69 -3.99 -9.95
C HIS A 221 1.70 -5.15 -10.09
N THR A 222 0.38 -4.96 -10.05
CA THR A 222 -0.53 -6.13 -10.14
C THR A 222 -1.82 -5.98 -10.95
N LEU A 223 -2.37 -4.78 -11.20
CA LEU A 223 -3.63 -4.65 -11.96
C LEU A 223 -3.86 -3.33 -12.71
N GLY A 224 -2.90 -2.38 -12.73
CA GLY A 224 -3.08 -1.09 -13.42
C GLY A 224 -4.16 -0.18 -12.82
N LEU A 225 -4.65 -0.50 -11.61
CA LEU A 225 -5.65 0.29 -10.91
C LEU A 225 -5.03 1.56 -10.33
N SER A 226 -5.74 2.68 -10.50
CA SER A 226 -5.42 3.96 -9.88
C SER A 226 -6.56 4.39 -8.96
N ALA A 227 -6.24 4.73 -7.72
CA ALA A 227 -7.21 5.19 -6.73
C ALA A 227 -6.86 6.63 -6.30
N THR A 228 -7.87 7.47 -6.08
CA THR A 228 -7.71 8.87 -5.69
C THR A 228 -8.45 9.18 -4.38
N GLY A 229 -7.96 10.17 -3.62
CA GLY A 229 -8.55 10.66 -2.37
C GLY A 229 -8.71 9.57 -1.31
N GLY A 230 -9.89 9.53 -0.67
CA GLY A 230 -10.19 8.53 0.36
C GLY A 230 -10.12 7.09 -0.13
N MET A 231 -10.37 6.82 -1.41
CA MET A 231 -10.24 5.48 -1.98
C MET A 231 -8.78 5.00 -2.00
N ALA A 232 -7.84 5.91 -2.22
CA ALA A 232 -6.41 5.60 -2.16
C ALA A 232 -5.98 5.18 -0.74
N ILE A 233 -6.53 5.84 0.29
CA ILE A 233 -6.27 5.53 1.70
C ILE A 233 -6.95 4.22 2.11
N PHE A 234 -8.18 3.98 1.64
CA PHE A 234 -8.83 2.67 1.80
C PHE A 234 -7.93 1.55 1.23
N VAL A 235 -7.45 1.73 0.01
CA VAL A 235 -6.57 0.77 -0.68
C VAL A 235 -5.27 0.55 0.09
N LEU A 236 -4.65 1.61 0.63
CA LEU A 236 -3.46 1.48 1.48
C LEU A 236 -3.74 0.68 2.74
N ILE A 237 -4.81 1.00 3.48
CA ILE A 237 -5.16 0.32 4.73
C ILE A 237 -5.51 -1.15 4.43
N TYR A 238 -6.27 -1.37 3.36
CA TYR A 238 -6.67 -2.71 2.93
C TYR A 238 -5.46 -3.54 2.47
N PHE A 239 -4.52 -3.00 1.69
CA PHE A 239 -3.34 -3.78 1.29
C PHE A 239 -2.28 -3.90 2.37
N TYR A 240 -2.19 -2.95 3.30
CA TYR A 240 -1.29 -3.07 4.45
C TYR A 240 -1.79 -4.12 5.45
N ASN A 241 -3.11 -4.32 5.55
CA ASN A 241 -3.72 -5.33 6.42
C ASN A 241 -4.97 -5.97 5.76
N PRO A 242 -4.81 -6.81 4.73
CA PRO A 242 -5.92 -7.32 3.94
C PRO A 242 -6.86 -8.18 4.77
N VAL A 243 -8.15 -7.82 4.69
CA VAL A 243 -9.22 -8.59 5.29
C VAL A 243 -9.56 -9.72 4.34
N GLY A 244 -9.25 -10.95 4.75
CA GLY A 244 -9.27 -12.10 3.86
C GLY A 244 -7.91 -12.33 3.21
N HIS A 245 -6.98 -12.83 4.01
CA HIS A 245 -6.60 -14.24 3.93
C HIS A 245 -5.94 -14.55 5.27
N ASN A 246 -6.71 -15.07 6.23
CA ASN A 246 -6.16 -16.22 6.90
C ASN A 246 -5.96 -17.21 5.75
N ARG A 247 -4.74 -17.21 5.17
CA ARG A 247 -4.26 -18.39 4.46
C ARG A 247 -4.48 -19.45 5.51
N GLU A 248 -5.49 -20.29 5.31
CA GLU A 248 -5.69 -21.43 6.18
C GLU A 248 -4.33 -22.09 6.22
N ASN A 249 -3.74 -22.01 7.40
CA ASN A 249 -2.36 -22.35 7.60
C ASN A 249 -2.46 -23.61 8.43
N PHE A 250 -1.99 -24.71 7.88
CA PHE A 250 -2.01 -25.96 8.59
C PHE A 250 -0.62 -26.20 9.22
N ASN A 251 -0.63 -27.02 10.25
CA ASN A 251 0.58 -27.55 10.85
C ASN A 251 0.73 -29.00 10.42
N THR A 252 1.96 -29.44 10.18
CA THR A 252 2.24 -30.84 9.88
C THR A 252 3.48 -31.29 10.63
N THR A 253 3.47 -32.53 11.10
CA THR A 253 4.58 -33.15 11.82
C THR A 253 5.18 -34.24 10.95
N VAL A 254 6.46 -34.14 10.62
CA VAL A 254 7.17 -35.16 9.86
C VAL A 254 7.96 -36.06 10.81
N PHE A 255 7.67 -37.35 10.79
CA PHE A 255 8.38 -38.39 11.53
C PHE A 255 9.39 -39.06 10.61
N LEU A 256 10.66 -39.10 11.02
CA LEU A 256 11.71 -39.80 10.29
C LEU A 256 11.83 -41.21 10.85
N LYS A 257 11.66 -42.20 9.98
CA LYS A 257 11.58 -43.61 10.39
C LYS A 257 12.70 -44.44 9.81
N ASP A 258 13.25 -45.34 10.60
CA ASP A 258 14.25 -46.30 10.16
C ASP A 258 13.64 -47.49 9.40
N ASN A 259 14.46 -48.47 9.04
CA ASN A 259 14.01 -49.70 8.38
C ASN A 259 13.13 -50.59 9.26
N LYS A 260 13.12 -50.39 10.58
CA LYS A 260 12.26 -51.08 11.56
C LYS A 260 10.97 -50.30 11.84
N ASN A 261 10.75 -49.18 11.15
CA ASN A 261 9.60 -48.28 11.32
C ASN A 261 9.58 -47.58 12.69
N GLU A 262 10.73 -47.48 13.35
CA GLU A 262 10.93 -46.74 14.60
C GLU A 262 11.33 -45.29 14.31
N ASN A 263 10.89 -44.35 15.17
CA ASN A 263 11.27 -42.95 15.02
C ASN A 263 12.74 -42.76 15.39
N ILE A 264 13.48 -42.03 14.56
CA ILE A 264 14.91 -41.77 14.79
C ILE A 264 15.09 -40.44 15.52
N TYR A 265 15.98 -40.46 16.50
CA TYR A 265 16.44 -39.27 17.22
C TYR A 265 17.96 -39.15 17.14
N SER A 266 18.45 -37.94 16.87
CA SER A 266 19.84 -37.54 17.08
C SER A 266 19.89 -36.02 17.17
N ASP A 267 20.71 -35.49 18.08
CA ASP A 267 20.90 -34.04 18.28
C ASP A 267 21.48 -33.35 17.02
N GLU A 268 22.13 -34.11 16.15
CA GLU A 268 22.70 -33.63 14.88
C GLU A 268 21.69 -33.61 13.73
N LEU A 269 20.48 -34.14 13.95
CA LEU A 269 19.48 -34.35 12.91
C LEU A 269 18.54 -33.14 12.80
N GLY A 270 18.56 -32.48 11.65
CA GLY A 270 17.67 -31.38 11.31
C GLY A 270 16.86 -31.68 10.08
N LEU A 271 15.59 -31.28 10.07
CA LEU A 271 14.73 -31.38 8.90
C LEU A 271 14.31 -29.98 8.44
N LYS A 272 14.41 -29.73 7.13
CA LYS A 272 13.92 -28.51 6.49
C LYS A 272 12.90 -28.86 5.42
N LEU A 273 11.95 -27.97 5.22
CA LEU A 273 10.89 -28.05 4.22
C LEU A 273 11.06 -26.90 3.25
N LYS A 274 11.15 -27.20 1.94
CA LYS A 274 11.25 -26.19 0.89
C LYS A 274 9.85 -25.78 0.44
N LEU A 275 9.49 -24.52 0.68
CA LEU A 275 8.25 -23.92 0.22
C LEU A 275 8.61 -22.76 -0.72
N ASN A 276 8.24 -22.89 -2.00
CA ASN A 276 8.72 -22.00 -3.07
C ASN A 276 10.27 -21.99 -3.11
N ASP A 277 10.88 -20.81 -2.97
CA ASP A 277 12.34 -20.61 -3.00
C ASP A 277 12.98 -20.61 -1.60
N ASP A 278 12.19 -20.76 -0.54
CA ASP A 278 12.65 -20.68 0.85
C ASP A 278 12.64 -22.04 1.56
N TYR A 279 13.56 -22.21 2.51
CA TYR A 279 13.60 -23.36 3.41
C TYR A 279 13.14 -22.99 4.82
N ILE A 280 12.14 -23.70 5.32
CA ILE A 280 11.64 -23.58 6.70
C ILE A 280 12.21 -24.73 7.52
N ALA A 281 12.81 -24.44 8.67
CA ALA A 281 13.28 -25.48 9.59
C ALA A 281 12.13 -26.05 10.42
N GLY A 282 12.07 -27.37 10.55
CA GLY A 282 11.12 -28.06 11.42
C GLY A 282 11.59 -27.98 12.87
N ASN A 283 10.66 -27.70 13.79
CA ASN A 283 10.95 -27.71 15.22
C ASN A 283 10.86 -29.15 15.74
N MET A 284 11.96 -29.67 16.27
CA MET A 284 11.97 -31.02 16.82
C MET A 284 11.11 -31.09 18.10
N LEU A 285 10.15 -32.01 18.11
CA LEU A 285 9.31 -32.32 19.25
C LEU A 285 9.95 -33.45 20.05
N THR A 286 10.45 -33.15 21.25
CA THR A 286 11.11 -34.14 22.11
C THR A 286 10.17 -35.23 22.62
N SER A 287 8.86 -34.95 22.69
CA SER A 287 7.85 -35.89 23.22
C SER A 287 7.57 -37.09 22.30
N ASN A 288 7.73 -36.92 20.99
CA ASN A 288 7.40 -37.95 19.99
C ASN A 288 8.43 -38.08 18.87
N MET A 289 9.55 -37.35 18.95
CA MET A 289 10.66 -37.37 17.98
C MET A 289 10.22 -36.97 16.56
N GLY A 290 9.19 -36.13 16.43
CA GLY A 290 8.72 -35.58 15.16
C GLY A 290 9.23 -34.16 14.90
N TYR A 291 9.24 -33.73 13.63
CA TYR A 291 9.58 -32.36 13.22
C TYR A 291 8.30 -31.59 12.89
N LEU A 292 7.93 -30.64 13.74
CA LEU A 292 6.74 -29.80 13.57
C LEU A 292 7.06 -28.59 12.69
N PHE A 293 6.35 -28.50 11.58
CA PHE A 293 6.31 -27.33 10.72
C PHE A 293 5.01 -26.58 10.97
N LYS A 294 5.13 -25.31 11.37
CA LYS A 294 3.98 -24.46 11.68
C LYS A 294 3.70 -23.49 10.54
N THR A 295 2.45 -23.09 10.43
CA THR A 295 2.05 -21.96 9.58
C THR A 295 2.31 -22.21 8.09
N ILE A 296 2.07 -23.45 7.62
CA ILE A 296 2.21 -23.80 6.21
C ILE A 296 0.93 -23.37 5.46
N SER A 297 1.10 -22.60 4.40
CA SER A 297 -0.01 -22.20 3.52
C SER A 297 -0.75 -23.42 2.95
N GLU A 298 -2.08 -23.44 3.06
CA GLU A 298 -2.93 -24.49 2.47
C GLU A 298 -2.73 -24.69 0.96
N THR A 299 -2.17 -23.72 0.25
CA THR A 299 -1.77 -23.87 -1.16
C THR A 299 -0.78 -25.02 -1.40
N PHE A 300 -0.09 -25.49 -0.36
CA PHE A 300 0.82 -26.64 -0.38
C PHE A 300 0.19 -27.94 0.13
N LYS A 301 -1.05 -27.90 0.64
CA LYS A 301 -1.79 -29.07 1.07
C LYS A 301 -2.00 -30.00 -0.13
N SER A 302 -1.72 -31.28 0.07
CA SER A 302 -1.82 -32.30 -0.98
C SER A 302 -0.94 -32.04 -2.22
N LYS A 303 0.07 -31.17 -2.12
CA LYS A 303 1.05 -30.93 -3.19
C LYS A 303 2.41 -31.53 -2.86
N PRO A 304 3.19 -31.93 -3.88
CA PRO A 304 4.56 -32.37 -3.69
C PRO A 304 5.43 -31.19 -3.25
N VAL A 305 6.21 -31.39 -2.20
CA VAL A 305 7.18 -30.45 -1.67
C VAL A 305 8.48 -31.19 -1.37
N GLU A 306 9.59 -30.46 -1.39
CA GLU A 306 10.91 -31.04 -1.12
C GLU A 306 11.26 -30.93 0.37
N LEU A 307 11.65 -32.04 0.97
CA LEU A 307 12.29 -32.10 2.27
C LEU A 307 13.80 -32.17 2.11
N TYR A 308 14.51 -31.51 3.00
CA TYR A 308 15.96 -31.55 3.12
C TYR A 308 16.37 -32.04 4.50
N LEU A 309 17.18 -33.10 4.54
CA LEU A 309 17.71 -33.70 5.76
C LEU A 309 19.12 -33.19 6.02
N LYS A 310 19.28 -32.42 7.10
CA LYS A 310 20.57 -32.01 7.65
C LYS A 310 21.05 -33.11 8.59
N SER A 311 21.96 -33.95 8.12
CA SER A 311 22.57 -35.04 8.91
C SER A 311 23.81 -35.56 8.19
N ASP A 312 24.84 -35.93 8.95
CA ASP A 312 26.04 -36.57 8.39
C ASP A 312 25.90 -38.09 8.32
N LYS A 313 25.00 -38.67 9.13
CA LYS A 313 24.86 -40.13 9.28
C LYS A 313 23.63 -40.71 8.59
N TRP A 314 22.69 -39.87 8.16
CA TRP A 314 21.40 -40.30 7.63
C TRP A 314 21.12 -39.68 6.26
N VAL A 315 20.49 -40.47 5.40
CA VAL A 315 19.96 -40.08 4.08
C VAL A 315 18.54 -40.59 3.94
N PHE A 316 17.75 -40.02 3.04
CA PHE A 316 16.46 -40.61 2.69
C PHE A 316 16.66 -41.96 2.00
N LYS A 317 15.59 -42.77 1.89
CA LYS A 317 15.65 -44.10 1.25
C LYS A 317 16.16 -44.08 -0.21
N ASN A 318 16.06 -42.94 -0.89
CA ASN A 318 16.64 -42.69 -2.22
C ASN A 318 18.16 -42.41 -2.20
N LEU A 319 18.81 -42.52 -1.04
CA LEU A 319 20.24 -42.29 -0.81
C LEU A 319 20.70 -40.84 -1.02
N THR A 320 19.79 -39.86 -0.95
CA THR A 320 20.14 -38.43 -1.02
C THR A 320 19.70 -37.67 0.22
N LYS A 321 20.17 -36.43 0.38
CA LYS A 321 19.74 -35.52 1.46
C LYS A 321 18.41 -34.81 1.15
N THR A 322 17.79 -35.08 0.00
CA THR A 322 16.50 -34.49 -0.39
C THR A 322 15.49 -35.53 -0.81
N THR A 323 14.21 -35.32 -0.52
CA THR A 323 13.15 -36.18 -1.01
C THR A 323 11.87 -35.39 -1.22
N THR A 324 11.03 -35.83 -2.14
CA THR A 324 9.74 -35.19 -2.40
C THR A 324 8.65 -35.93 -1.63
N VAL A 325 7.83 -35.18 -0.91
CA VAL A 325 6.68 -35.70 -0.15
C VAL A 325 5.43 -34.91 -0.45
N THR A 326 4.27 -35.51 -0.22
CA THR A 326 2.99 -34.80 -0.26
C THR A 326 2.63 -34.40 1.16
N LEU A 327 2.39 -33.10 1.41
CA LEU A 327 1.99 -32.65 2.74
C LEU A 327 0.53 -32.97 3.01
N GLU A 328 0.29 -33.63 4.14
CA GLU A 328 -1.03 -33.87 4.69
C GLU A 328 -1.22 -33.11 5.99
N GLU A 329 -2.49 -32.89 6.34
CA GLU A 329 -2.88 -32.29 7.61
C GLU A 329 -2.58 -33.29 8.74
N ASN A 330 -1.93 -32.81 9.81
CA ASN A 330 -1.45 -33.57 10.98
C ASN A 330 -0.03 -34.15 10.88
N SER A 331 0.18 -35.23 10.13
CA SER A 331 1.48 -35.93 10.18
C SER A 331 1.82 -36.76 8.96
N LEU A 332 3.13 -36.89 8.72
CA LEU A 332 3.70 -37.73 7.66
C LEU A 332 4.85 -38.55 8.23
N SER A 333 5.02 -39.80 7.75
CA SER A 333 6.20 -40.62 8.05
C SER A 333 7.08 -40.74 6.81
N VAL A 334 8.38 -40.46 6.96
CA VAL A 334 9.35 -40.49 5.86
C VAL A 334 10.49 -41.45 6.20
N PRO A 335 10.75 -42.48 5.37
CA PRO A 335 11.79 -43.45 5.65
C PRO A 335 13.19 -42.87 5.36
N VAL A 336 14.11 -43.10 6.30
CA VAL A 336 15.52 -42.75 6.19
C VAL A 336 16.38 -43.98 6.48
N VAL A 337 17.59 -43.97 5.95
CA VAL A 337 18.59 -45.04 6.12
C VAL A 337 19.94 -44.42 6.49
N ARG A 338 20.80 -45.22 7.13
CA ARG A 338 22.18 -44.79 7.38
C ARG A 338 22.89 -44.53 6.05
N ASP A 339 23.63 -43.44 6.00
CA ASP A 339 24.49 -43.13 4.86
C ASP A 339 25.61 -44.17 4.81
N SER A 340 25.76 -44.88 3.69
CA SER A 340 26.78 -45.93 3.57
C SER A 340 28.20 -45.40 3.76
N THR A 341 28.44 -44.12 3.47
CA THR A 341 29.75 -43.49 3.73
C THR A 341 30.00 -43.25 5.21
N SER A 342 28.93 -43.10 6.01
CA SER A 342 28.99 -42.95 7.47
C SER A 342 29.18 -44.26 8.23
N LEU A 343 29.20 -45.40 7.53
CA LEU A 343 29.35 -46.75 8.10
C LEU A 343 30.73 -47.35 7.83
N ILE A 344 31.72 -46.52 7.50
CA ILE A 344 33.08 -46.96 7.22
C ILE A 344 33.95 -46.68 8.44
N ILE A 345 34.71 -47.70 8.84
CA ILE A 345 35.81 -47.58 9.79
C ILE A 345 37.09 -47.57 8.98
N THR A 346 37.88 -46.52 9.16
CA THR A 346 39.22 -46.43 8.59
C THR A 346 40.24 -46.25 9.68
N GLY A 347 41.44 -46.76 9.45
CA GLY A 347 42.52 -46.58 10.42
C GLY A 347 43.85 -47.04 9.88
N ASN A 348 44.85 -46.92 10.74
CA ASN A 348 46.20 -47.38 10.48
C ASN A 348 46.70 -48.19 11.69
N VAL A 349 47.36 -49.31 11.44
CA VAL A 349 47.95 -50.14 12.48
C VAL A 349 49.46 -50.23 12.29
N GLY A 350 50.20 -50.04 13.37
CA GLY A 350 51.65 -50.01 13.38
C GLY A 350 52.27 -50.50 14.69
N SER A 351 53.59 -50.45 14.77
CA SER A 351 54.40 -50.69 15.97
C SER A 351 55.36 -49.51 16.15
N ALA A 352 55.19 -48.75 17.24
CA ALA A 352 55.87 -47.47 17.47
C ALA A 352 55.75 -46.49 16.27
N ASP A 353 56.68 -46.56 15.32
CA ASP A 353 56.75 -45.69 14.13
C ASP A 353 56.66 -46.43 12.79
N GLU A 354 56.59 -47.77 12.81
CA GLU A 354 56.53 -48.57 11.58
C GLU A 354 55.10 -49.08 11.30
N PRO A 355 54.61 -48.99 10.05
CA PRO A 355 53.33 -49.59 9.68
C PRO A 355 53.41 -51.12 9.70
N LEU A 356 52.31 -51.77 10.09
CA LEU A 356 52.22 -53.23 10.13
C LEU A 356 51.27 -53.74 9.04
N ALA A 357 51.82 -54.50 8.10
CA ALA A 357 51.05 -55.16 7.05
C ALA A 357 50.39 -56.47 7.54
N ASN A 358 49.30 -56.86 6.88
CA ASN A 358 48.61 -58.13 7.08
C ASN A 358 48.08 -58.38 8.50
N VAL A 359 47.90 -57.34 9.32
CA VAL A 359 47.25 -57.46 10.63
C VAL A 359 45.82 -57.90 10.39
N LYS A 360 45.38 -59.00 11.01
CA LYS A 360 43.99 -59.47 10.93
C LYS A 360 43.12 -58.59 11.81
N ILE A 361 42.05 -58.08 11.24
CA ILE A 361 41.11 -57.16 11.88
C ILE A 361 39.73 -57.81 11.89
N LEU A 362 39.13 -57.88 13.08
CA LEU A 362 37.83 -58.50 13.32
C LEU A 362 36.92 -57.51 14.05
N VAL A 363 35.68 -57.39 13.60
CA VAL A 363 34.65 -56.59 14.26
C VAL A 363 33.86 -57.52 15.20
N ASP A 364 33.80 -57.21 16.50
CA ASP A 364 33.19 -58.09 17.50
C ASP A 364 31.71 -58.36 17.23
N GLU A 365 30.99 -57.30 16.91
CA GLU A 365 29.56 -57.34 16.65
C GLU A 365 29.23 -58.02 15.30
N PHE A 366 30.23 -58.15 14.41
CA PHE A 366 30.10 -58.76 13.08
C PHE A 366 31.33 -59.63 12.77
N PRO A 367 31.47 -60.80 13.44
CA PRO A 367 32.65 -61.67 13.30
C PRO A 367 32.90 -62.16 11.86
N GLU A 368 31.88 -62.17 11.02
CA GLU A 368 31.94 -62.48 9.59
C GLU A 368 32.65 -61.40 8.77
N ILE A 369 32.73 -60.17 9.27
CA ILE A 369 33.44 -59.07 8.63
C ILE A 369 34.90 -59.11 9.08
N THR A 370 35.75 -59.61 8.20
CA THR A 370 37.20 -59.70 8.44
C THR A 370 37.95 -58.87 7.41
N ALA A 371 38.95 -58.11 7.87
CA ALA A 371 39.84 -57.34 7.00
C ALA A 371 41.30 -57.59 7.36
N LYS A 372 42.19 -57.12 6.48
CA LYS A 372 43.64 -57.08 6.74
C LYS A 372 44.17 -55.69 6.43
N SER A 373 45.19 -55.27 7.18
CA SER A 373 45.93 -54.06 6.84
C SER A 373 46.79 -54.25 5.58
N ASP A 374 46.92 -53.19 4.79
CA ASP A 374 47.80 -53.12 3.61
C ASP A 374 49.28 -52.94 3.99
N GLU A 375 50.16 -52.83 3.00
CA GLU A 375 51.62 -52.65 3.21
C GLU A 375 51.98 -51.37 3.99
N SER A 376 51.11 -50.36 3.95
CA SER A 376 51.25 -49.11 4.70
C SER A 376 50.54 -49.16 6.06
N GLY A 377 50.00 -50.32 6.45
CA GLY A 377 49.29 -50.51 7.70
C GLY A 377 47.85 -49.96 7.69
N ASN A 378 47.35 -49.47 6.56
CA ASN A 378 45.99 -48.92 6.49
C ASN A 378 44.95 -50.03 6.36
N PHE A 379 43.75 -49.77 6.86
CA PHE A 379 42.60 -50.63 6.68
C PHE A 379 41.32 -49.83 6.53
N SER A 380 40.33 -50.46 5.89
CA SER A 380 38.98 -49.93 5.74
C SER A 380 37.97 -51.07 5.88
N ILE A 381 36.96 -50.87 6.71
CA ILE A 381 35.90 -51.85 6.97
C ILE A 381 34.56 -51.14 6.82
N THR A 382 33.68 -51.69 5.99
CA THR A 382 32.31 -51.21 5.84
C THR A 382 31.39 -52.04 6.73
N LEU A 383 30.68 -51.38 7.64
CA LEU A 383 29.70 -52.00 8.51
C LEU A 383 28.37 -52.25 7.78
N PRO A 384 27.54 -53.20 8.26
CA PRO A 384 26.21 -53.44 7.73
C PRO A 384 25.31 -52.21 7.85
N LYS A 385 24.38 -52.05 6.90
CA LYS A 385 23.46 -50.88 6.81
C LYS A 385 22.50 -50.76 7.99
N ASP A 386 22.29 -51.86 8.70
CA ASP A 386 21.47 -52.00 9.90
C ASP A 386 22.27 -51.87 11.20
N PHE A 387 23.54 -51.45 11.14
CA PHE A 387 24.27 -51.07 12.35
C PHE A 387 23.84 -49.68 12.84
N PHE A 388 23.51 -49.58 14.13
CA PHE A 388 22.99 -48.35 14.74
C PHE A 388 23.91 -47.69 15.77
N GLY A 389 25.03 -48.34 16.14
CA GLY A 389 26.01 -47.76 17.07
C GLY A 389 26.83 -46.62 16.45
N ASP A 390 27.50 -45.85 17.31
CA ASP A 390 28.49 -44.83 16.90
C ASP A 390 29.93 -45.33 17.07
N GLU A 391 30.07 -46.43 17.80
CA GLU A 391 31.33 -47.07 18.13
C GLU A 391 31.19 -48.59 17.97
N VAL A 392 32.28 -49.25 17.62
CA VAL A 392 32.32 -50.69 17.40
C VAL A 392 33.62 -51.25 17.93
N LYS A 393 33.61 -52.48 18.43
CA LYS A 393 34.76 -53.06 19.09
C LYS A 393 35.55 -53.91 18.11
N ILE A 394 36.84 -53.60 17.98
CA ILE A 394 37.70 -54.19 16.94
C ILE A 394 38.86 -54.92 17.57
N HIS A 395 39.12 -56.15 17.12
CA HIS A 395 40.29 -56.95 17.47
C HIS A 395 41.33 -56.93 16.38
N PHE A 396 42.56 -56.68 16.80
CA PHE A 396 43.75 -56.70 15.97
C PHE A 396 44.62 -57.89 16.39
N SER A 397 45.00 -58.71 15.42
CA SER A 397 45.82 -59.90 15.64
C SER A 397 46.88 -60.03 14.56
N LEU A 398 48.15 -60.10 14.98
CA LEU A 398 49.29 -60.37 14.11
C LEU A 398 50.25 -61.33 14.85
N PRO A 399 50.81 -62.37 14.19
CA PRO A 399 51.80 -63.25 14.82
C PRO A 399 52.99 -62.45 15.39
N ASN A 400 53.50 -62.87 16.54
CA ASN A 400 54.57 -62.18 17.29
C ASN A 400 54.19 -60.80 17.88
N TYR A 401 52.92 -60.40 17.82
CA TYR A 401 52.40 -59.20 18.49
C TYR A 401 51.34 -59.57 19.52
N ILE A 402 51.19 -58.74 20.55
CA ILE A 402 50.12 -58.85 21.55
C ILE A 402 48.81 -58.43 20.88
N ASN A 403 47.80 -59.29 20.94
CA ASN A 403 46.47 -58.97 20.41
C ASN A 403 45.91 -57.75 21.15
N LYS A 404 45.29 -56.84 20.41
CA LYS A 404 44.69 -55.63 20.98
C LYS A 404 43.23 -55.56 20.61
N GLN A 405 42.40 -55.14 21.56
CA GLN A 405 41.00 -54.83 21.36
C GLN A 405 40.79 -53.35 21.66
N GLU A 406 40.10 -52.64 20.78
CA GLU A 406 39.89 -51.19 20.92
C GLU A 406 38.53 -50.78 20.40
N LEU A 407 37.97 -49.73 21.00
CA LEU A 407 36.67 -49.18 20.63
C LEU A 407 36.86 -48.11 19.57
N PHE A 408 36.31 -48.35 18.39
CA PHE A 408 36.47 -47.47 17.23
C PHE A 408 35.25 -46.62 16.99
N LYS A 409 35.42 -45.30 16.99
CA LYS A 409 34.44 -44.37 16.43
C LYS A 409 34.33 -44.54 14.92
N ILE A 410 33.11 -44.74 14.42
CA ILE A 410 32.86 -44.86 12.99
C ILE A 410 33.12 -43.52 12.31
N ASN A 411 33.58 -43.56 11.05
CA ASN A 411 33.88 -42.39 10.23
C ASN A 411 34.96 -41.47 10.85
N LYS A 412 35.81 -42.01 11.74
CA LYS A 412 36.99 -41.34 12.26
C LYS A 412 38.21 -42.22 12.08
N PHE A 413 39.20 -41.67 11.37
CA PHE A 413 40.51 -42.29 11.25
C PHE A 413 41.16 -42.43 12.62
N GLN A 414 41.58 -43.65 12.96
CA GLN A 414 42.26 -43.95 14.22
C GLN A 414 43.53 -44.76 13.98
N ARG A 415 44.60 -44.40 14.71
CA ARG A 415 45.89 -45.09 14.65
C ARG A 415 46.01 -46.03 15.85
N ILE A 416 46.38 -47.29 15.57
CA ILE A 416 46.56 -48.35 16.57
C ILE A 416 48.01 -48.78 16.61
N ILE A 417 48.53 -48.90 17.82
CA ILE A 417 49.87 -49.43 18.07
C ILE A 417 49.74 -50.81 18.69
N LEU A 418 50.35 -51.81 18.04
CA LEU A 418 50.52 -53.16 18.59
C LEU A 418 51.91 -53.31 19.18
N ALA A 419 51.99 -53.89 20.38
CA ALA A 419 53.27 -54.19 21.01
C ALA A 419 53.76 -55.58 20.57
N PRO A 420 55.05 -55.74 20.22
CA PRO A 420 55.62 -57.06 19.95
C PRO A 420 55.56 -57.92 21.21
N LYS A 421 55.32 -59.22 21.05
CA LYS A 421 55.51 -60.20 22.13
C LYS A 421 57.01 -60.24 22.43
N GLU A 422 57.39 -60.00 23.67
CA GLU A 422 58.77 -60.17 24.08
C GLU A 422 59.25 -61.56 23.64
N LYS A 423 60.34 -61.59 22.86
CA LYS A 423 61.05 -62.84 22.64
C LYS A 423 61.54 -63.29 24.00
N VAL A 424 60.92 -64.33 24.55
CA VAL A 424 61.54 -65.13 25.60
C VAL A 424 62.84 -65.64 24.99
N LEU A 425 63.95 -64.99 25.31
CA LEU A 425 65.29 -65.49 25.01
C LEU A 425 65.43 -66.79 25.80
N LEU A 426 65.14 -67.92 25.16
CA LEU A 426 65.51 -69.21 25.72
C LEU A 426 67.03 -69.17 25.91
N PRO A 427 67.54 -69.45 27.12
CA PRO A 427 68.98 -69.51 27.33
C PRO A 427 69.53 -70.58 26.38
N THR A 428 70.39 -70.14 25.46
CA THR A 428 71.21 -71.05 24.66
C THR A 428 72.16 -71.75 25.63
N TYR A 429 71.84 -73.00 25.99
CA TYR A 429 72.81 -73.89 26.62
C TYR A 429 73.85 -74.24 25.55
N GLY A 430 75.02 -73.62 25.67
CA GLY A 430 76.25 -74.03 24.99
C GLY A 430 77.01 -75.07 25.80
#